data_AF-A0A1H0QJM7-F1
#
_entry.id   AF-A0A1H0QJM7-F1
#
_cell.length_a   1.000
_cell.length_b   1.000
_cell.length_c   1.000
_cell.angle_alpha   90.00
_cell.angle_beta   90.00
_cell.angle_gamma   90.00
#
_symmetry.space_group_name_H-M   'P 1'
#
loop_
_entity.id
_entity.type
_entity.pdbx_description
1 polymer ?
#
loop_
_entity_poly.entity_id
_entity_poly.type
_entity_poly.pdbx_seq_one_letter_code
_entity_poly.pdbx_strand_id
1 'polypeptide(L)' 'MTPAVTDDGPTGIHCRLDELLEARGMTLTRLSELVGVSVVNLSVLKNDRARAIRYSTLSAICRVLECEVGELLVAER' A
#
# COMPACT_ATOMS: atom_id res chain seq x y z
N MET A 1 -27.27 15.61 -5.07
CA MET A 1 -26.05 15.01 -4.51
C MET A 1 -24.96 15.29 -5.52
N THR A 2 -24.12 16.29 -5.27
CA THR A 2 -22.99 16.62 -6.15
C THR A 2 -22.01 15.45 -6.11
N PRO A 3 -21.50 14.94 -7.24
CA PRO A 3 -20.45 13.94 -7.19
C PRO A 3 -19.27 14.57 -6.46
N ALA A 4 -18.80 13.91 -5.41
CA ALA A 4 -17.56 14.29 -4.76
C ALA A 4 -16.49 14.29 -5.85
N VAL A 5 -15.88 15.44 -6.09
CA VAL A 5 -14.72 15.55 -6.97
C VAL A 5 -13.65 14.68 -6.33
N THR A 6 -13.43 13.49 -6.87
CA THR A 6 -12.27 12.69 -6.49
C THR A 6 -11.09 13.43 -7.08
N ASP A 7 -10.36 14.14 -6.24
CA ASP A 7 -9.05 14.63 -6.58
C ASP A 7 -8.18 13.39 -6.84
N ASP A 8 -8.11 12.97 -8.10
CA ASP A 8 -7.28 11.88 -8.62
C ASP A 8 -5.83 12.35 -8.85
N GLY A 9 -5.47 13.53 -8.31
CA GLY A 9 -4.11 14.05 -8.32
C GLY A 9 -3.10 13.12 -7.62
N PRO A 10 -1.80 13.32 -7.91
CA PRO A 10 -0.73 12.57 -7.26
C PRO A 10 -0.77 12.77 -5.74
N THR A 11 -0.65 11.68 -5.00
CA THR A 11 -0.69 11.69 -3.54
C THR A 11 0.60 12.22 -2.91
N GLY A 12 1.67 12.34 -3.71
CA GLY A 12 3.02 12.71 -3.25
C GLY A 12 3.70 11.61 -2.43
N ILE A 13 3.11 10.41 -2.37
CA ILE A 13 3.66 9.24 -1.68
C ILE A 13 3.76 8.09 -2.68
N HIS A 14 4.96 7.56 -2.83
CA HIS A 14 5.21 6.34 -3.60
C HIS A 14 5.28 5.12 -2.67
N CYS A 15 4.64 4.03 -3.08
CA CYS A 15 4.58 2.76 -2.38
C CYS A 15 5.44 1.71 -3.08
N ARG A 16 6.54 1.32 -2.44
CA ARG A 16 7.50 0.32 -2.92
C ARG A 16 7.05 -1.12 -2.66
N LEU A 17 5.74 -1.34 -2.57
CA LEU A 17 5.18 -2.65 -2.24
C LEU A 17 5.56 -3.70 -3.29
N ASP A 18 5.65 -3.32 -4.57
CA ASP A 18 6.06 -4.22 -5.63
C ASP A 18 7.48 -4.75 -5.47
N GLU A 19 8.43 -3.86 -5.19
CA GLU A 19 9.82 -4.23 -4.96
C GLU A 19 9.96 -5.17 -3.74
N LEU A 20 9.22 -4.88 -2.67
CA LEU A 20 9.24 -5.69 -1.44
C LEU A 20 8.63 -7.07 -1.64
N LEU A 21 7.59 -7.18 -2.46
CA LEU A 21 6.94 -8.43 -2.82
C LEU A 21 7.85 -9.27 -3.73
N GLU A 22 8.45 -8.67 -4.75
CA GLU A 22 9.36 -9.33 -5.67
C GLU A 22 10.60 -9.88 -4.94
N ALA A 23 11.22 -9.07 -4.07
CA ALA A 23 12.37 -9.47 -3.26
C ALA A 23 12.08 -10.69 -2.35
N ARG A 24 10.80 -10.97 -2.05
CA ARG A 24 10.36 -12.09 -1.20
C ARG A 24 9.67 -13.20 -1.98
N GLY A 25 9.57 -13.10 -3.30
CA GLY A 25 8.80 -14.04 -4.12
C GLY A 25 7.34 -14.15 -3.67
N MET A 26 6.76 -13.08 -3.12
CA MET A 26 5.41 -13.06 -2.55
C MET A 26 4.43 -12.41 -3.50
N THR A 27 3.21 -12.95 -3.59
CA THR A 27 2.15 -12.34 -4.40
C THR A 27 1.32 -11.36 -3.57
N LEU A 28 0.71 -10.36 -4.23
CA LEU A 28 -0.22 -9.42 -3.60
C LEU A 28 -1.43 -10.16 -2.96
N THR A 29 -1.91 -11.22 -3.60
CA THR A 29 -2.96 -12.10 -3.06
C THR A 29 -2.52 -12.77 -1.76
N ARG A 30 -1.29 -13.28 -1.70
CA ARG A 30 -0.77 -13.90 -0.49
C ARG A 30 -0.63 -12.88 0.65
N LEU A 31 -0.16 -11.67 0.34
CA LEU A 31 -0.11 -10.59 1.32
C LEU A 31 -1.50 -10.21 1.83
N SER A 32 -2.50 -10.15 0.95
CA SER A 32 -3.90 -9.89 1.30
C SER A 32 -4.43 -10.88 2.35
N GLU A 33 -4.16 -12.17 2.18
CA GLU A 33 -4.54 -13.22 3.13
C GLU A 33 -3.85 -13.04 4.50
N LEU A 34 -2.56 -12.72 4.50
CA LEU A 34 -1.76 -12.59 5.74
C LEU A 34 -2.09 -11.33 6.53
N VAL A 35 -2.37 -10.22 5.85
CA VAL A 35 -2.65 -8.91 6.48
C VAL A 35 -4.14 -8.76 6.81
N GLY A 36 -5.02 -9.51 6.14
CA GLY A 36 -6.47 -9.43 6.35
C GLY A 36 -7.10 -8.19 5.69
N VAL A 37 -6.55 -7.74 4.56
CA VAL A 37 -7.10 -6.63 3.74
C VAL A 37 -7.37 -7.14 2.35
N SER A 38 -8.36 -6.57 1.65
CA SER A 38 -8.66 -6.98 0.27
C SER A 38 -7.49 -6.70 -0.67
N VAL A 39 -7.32 -7.56 -1.68
CA VAL A 39 -6.37 -7.35 -2.79
C VAL A 39 -6.62 -6.00 -3.47
N VAL A 40 -7.88 -5.56 -3.54
CA VAL A 40 -8.24 -4.24 -4.09
C VAL A 40 -7.61 -3.11 -3.28
N ASN A 41 -7.70 -3.15 -1.94
CA ASN A 41 -7.09 -2.11 -1.09
C ASN A 41 -5.56 -2.10 -1.21
N LEU A 42 -4.93 -3.27 -1.25
CA LEU A 42 -3.48 -3.37 -1.46
C LEU A 42 -3.07 -2.90 -2.86
N SER A 43 -3.89 -3.16 -3.88
CA SER A 43 -3.66 -2.65 -5.24
C SER A 43 -3.78 -1.13 -5.31
N VAL A 44 -4.76 -0.53 -4.62
CA VAL A 44 -4.86 0.94 -4.53
C VAL A 44 -3.63 1.53 -3.85
N LEU A 45 -3.12 0.90 -2.80
CA LEU A 45 -1.91 1.32 -2.10
C LEU A 45 -0.66 1.18 -2.98
N LYS A 46 -0.46 -0.01 -3.59
CA LYS A 46 0.63 -0.34 -4.50
C LYS A 46 0.78 0.65 -5.65
N ASN A 47 -0.34 1.13 -6.17
CA ASN A 47 -0.38 2.04 -7.33
C ASN A 47 -0.46 3.52 -6.93
N ASP A 48 -0.05 3.88 -5.70
CA ASP A 48 0.03 5.27 -5.21
C ASP A 48 -1.30 6.04 -5.19
N ARG A 49 -2.42 5.32 -5.25
CA ARG A 49 -3.78 5.90 -5.26
C ARG A 49 -4.43 5.93 -3.89
N ALA A 50 -3.80 5.39 -2.85
CA ALA A 50 -4.36 5.42 -1.50
C ALA A 50 -4.37 6.85 -0.93
N ARG A 51 -5.54 7.34 -0.54
CA ARG A 51 -5.70 8.65 0.14
C ARG A 51 -5.47 8.56 1.65
N ALA A 52 -5.66 7.37 2.22
CA ALA A 52 -5.44 7.11 3.63
C ALA A 52 -5.06 5.64 3.83
N ILE A 53 -4.26 5.38 4.86
CA ILE A 53 -3.95 4.03 5.34
C ILE A 53 -4.07 4.00 6.86
N ARG A 54 -4.71 2.95 7.39
CA ARG A 54 -4.76 2.73 8.83
C ARG A 54 -3.40 2.23 9.32
N TYR A 55 -2.92 2.72 10.47
CA TYR A 55 -1.67 2.24 11.05
C TYR A 55 -1.67 0.74 11.35
N SER A 56 -2.82 0.16 11.68
CA SER A 56 -2.93 -1.29 11.85
C SER A 56 -2.61 -2.04 10.56
N THR A 57 -3.12 -1.58 9.42
CA THR A 57 -2.80 -2.13 8.10
C THR A 57 -1.34 -1.91 7.74
N LEU A 58 -0.83 -0.69 7.92
CA LEU A 58 0.57 -0.36 7.65
C LEU A 58 1.53 -1.25 8.46
N SER A 59 1.29 -1.37 9.77
CA SER A 59 2.09 -2.20 10.68
C SER A 59 1.97 -3.69 10.37
N ALA A 60 0.80 -4.17 9.93
CA ALA A 60 0.62 -5.57 9.55
C ALA A 60 1.38 -5.89 8.26
N ILE A 61 1.36 -5.00 7.25
CA ILE A 61 2.18 -5.13 6.04
C ILE A 61 3.67 -5.16 6.42
N CYS A 62 4.13 -4.19 7.21
CA CYS A 62 5.53 -4.11 7.64
C CYS A 62 5.99 -5.37 8.40
N ARG A 63 5.12 -5.96 9.22
CA ARG A 63 5.43 -7.22 9.91
C ARG A 63 5.50 -8.43 8.99
N VAL A 64 4.54 -8.57 8.07
CA VAL A 64 4.52 -9.70 7.12
C VAL A 64 5.71 -9.62 6.16
N LEU A 65 6.07 -8.41 5.75
CA LEU A 65 7.20 -8.17 4.87
C LEU A 65 8.50 -7.98 5.64
N GLU A 66 8.53 -8.01 6.98
CA GLU A 66 9.76 -7.77 7.75
C GLU A 66 10.53 -6.53 7.26
N CYS A 67 9.82 -5.40 7.13
CA CYS A 67 10.37 -4.14 6.62
C CYS A 67 9.96 -2.95 7.51
N GLU A 68 10.67 -1.85 7.39
CA GLU A 68 10.32 -0.58 8.00
C GLU A 68 9.33 0.22 7.14
N VAL A 69 8.66 1.19 7.76
CA VAL A 69 7.72 2.07 7.07
C VAL A 69 8.41 2.87 5.96
N GLY A 70 9.64 3.34 6.19
CA GLY A 70 10.40 4.10 5.20
C GLY A 70 10.90 3.27 4.02
N GLU A 71 10.92 1.94 4.15
CA GLU A 71 11.20 1.04 3.03
C GLU A 71 9.96 0.83 2.16
N LEU A 72 8.76 0.86 2.76
CA LEU A 72 7.48 0.67 2.08
C LEU A 72 6.92 1.95 1.46
N LEU A 73 7.01 3.09 2.16
CA LEU A 73 6.42 4.36 1.75
C LEU A 73 7.48 5.46 1.73
N VAL A 74 7.59 6.16 0.60
CA VAL A 74 8.51 7.28 0.42
C VAL A 74 7.75 8.50 -0.10
N ALA A 75 8.13 9.69 0.36
CA ALA A 75 7.60 10.92 -0.20
C ALA A 75 8.31 11.24 -1.51
N GLU A 76 7.55 11.45 -2.58
CA GLU A 76 8.08 11.98 -3.84
C GLU A 76 8.37 13.47 -3.63
N ARG A 77 9.60 13.89 -3.94
CA ARG A 77 10.03 15.29 -3.85
C ARG A 77 10.00 15.98 -5.21
#